data_AF-A0A7S0I0J6-F1
#
_entry.id   AF-A0A7S0I0J6-F1
#
_cell.length_a   1.000
_cell.length_b   1.000
_cell.length_c   1.000
_cell.angle_alpha   90.00
_cell.angle_beta   90.00
_cell.angle_gamma   90.00
#
_symmetry.space_group_name_H-M   'P 1'
#
loop_
_entity.id
_entity.type
_entity.pdbx_description
1 polymer ?
#
loop_
_entity_poly.entity_id
_entity_poly.type
_entity_poly.pdbx_seq_one_letter_code
_entity_poly.pdbx_strand_id
1 'polypeptide(L)'
;PPSPSPPPPSPVSVGTVVLELAAGGVISDYSDVGLQFSIAKAAKVDKSLVTIAFAAASVKITATIAVPPSTTVAAVEASLNAALGTIALASTALGITVVTVPAVVVQASPSPPSPPPDDTY
;
A
#
# COMPACT_ATOMS: atom_id res chain seq x y z
N PRO A 1 -40.46 -9.28 -2.41
CA PRO A 1 -39.19 -8.66 -1.96
C PRO A 1 -38.18 -8.54 -3.11
N PRO A 2 -37.52 -7.38 -3.32
CA PRO A 2 -36.42 -7.30 -4.28
C PRO A 2 -35.21 -8.08 -3.75
N SER A 3 -34.53 -8.84 -4.62
CA SER A 3 -33.28 -9.51 -4.25
C SER A 3 -32.22 -8.50 -3.80
N PRO A 4 -31.40 -8.81 -2.79
CA PRO A 4 -30.22 -8.01 -2.49
C PRO A 4 -29.31 -8.00 -3.72
N SER A 5 -28.82 -6.82 -4.08
CA SER A 5 -27.83 -6.69 -5.17
C SER A 5 -26.56 -7.48 -4.80
N PRO A 6 -25.92 -8.18 -5.75
CA PRO A 6 -24.64 -8.82 -5.48
C PRO A 6 -23.63 -7.76 -5.02
N PRO A 7 -22.72 -8.09 -4.07
CA PRO A 7 -21.67 -7.18 -3.68
C PRO A 7 -20.84 -6.79 -4.92
N PRO A 8 -20.32 -5.56 -4.99
CA PRO A 8 -19.42 -5.18 -6.07
C PRO A 8 -18.23 -6.15 -6.11
N PRO A 9 -17.71 -6.49 -7.30
CA PRO A 9 -16.49 -7.30 -7.40
C PRO A 9 -15.39 -6.60 -6.60
N SER A 10 -14.84 -7.30 -5.62
CA SER A 10 -13.66 -6.80 -4.90
C SER A 10 -12.57 -6.50 -5.93
N PRO A 11 -11.88 -5.35 -5.84
CA PRO A 11 -10.76 -5.10 -6.73
C PRO A 11 -9.76 -6.25 -6.57
N VAL A 12 -9.63 -7.05 -7.62
CA VAL A 12 -8.75 -8.23 -7.67
C VAL A 12 -7.32 -7.77 -7.41
N SER A 13 -6.87 -7.85 -6.16
CA SER A 13 -5.50 -7.54 -5.76
C SER A 13 -4.79 -8.83 -5.39
N VAL A 14 -3.62 -9.05 -5.99
CA VAL A 14 -2.83 -10.29 -5.80
C VAL A 14 -2.01 -10.28 -4.51
N GLY A 15 -1.95 -9.12 -3.84
CA GLY A 15 -1.33 -8.95 -2.54
C GLY A 15 -1.45 -7.51 -2.05
N THR A 16 -0.96 -7.27 -0.85
CA THR A 16 -0.79 -5.95 -0.27
C THR A 16 0.66 -5.75 0.15
N VAL A 17 1.17 -4.53 -0.04
CA VAL A 17 2.49 -4.13 0.45
C VAL A 17 2.29 -3.00 1.43
N VAL A 18 2.83 -3.13 2.63
CA VAL A 18 2.76 -2.12 3.68
C VAL A 18 4.13 -1.47 3.80
N LEU A 19 4.19 -0.17 3.56
CA LEU A 19 5.37 0.65 3.77
C LEU A 19 5.19 1.41 5.08
N GLU A 20 6.10 1.22 6.03
CA GLU A 20 6.16 1.98 7.27
C GLU A 20 7.39 2.87 7.31
N LEU A 21 7.19 4.16 7.62
CA LEU A 21 8.27 5.10 7.83
C LEU A 21 7.92 6.10 8.92
N ALA A 22 8.93 6.62 9.62
CA ALA A 22 8.76 7.71 10.56
C ALA A 22 9.33 9.00 9.97
N ALA A 23 8.57 10.07 10.08
CA ALA A 23 8.95 11.41 9.67
C ALA A 23 9.03 12.35 10.89
N GLY A 24 9.85 13.39 10.79
CA GLY A 24 9.90 14.47 11.78
C GLY A 24 8.91 15.57 11.44
N GLY A 25 8.09 16.02 12.39
CA GLY A 25 7.14 17.12 12.18
C GLY A 25 5.78 16.86 12.83
N VAL A 26 4.75 17.55 12.34
CA VAL A 26 3.34 17.35 12.75
C VAL A 26 2.53 16.79 11.59
N ILE A 27 1.56 15.92 11.87
CA ILE A 27 0.74 15.26 10.83
C ILE A 27 0.05 16.29 9.90
N SER A 28 -0.30 17.46 10.44
CA SER A 28 -0.95 18.54 9.71
C SER A 28 -0.07 19.20 8.63
N ASP A 29 1.25 18.96 8.65
CA ASP A 29 2.18 19.49 7.64
C ASP A 29 2.16 18.64 6.35
N TYR A 30 1.61 17.43 6.43
CA TYR A 30 1.65 16.47 5.33
C TYR A 30 0.37 16.48 4.49
N SER A 31 0.55 16.59 3.17
CA SER A 31 -0.53 16.37 2.21
C SER A 31 -0.68 14.88 1.90
N ASP A 32 -1.75 14.26 2.40
CA ASP A 32 -2.14 12.87 2.11
C ASP A 32 -2.13 12.57 0.59
N VAL A 33 -2.69 13.47 -0.22
CA VAL A 33 -2.75 13.33 -1.68
C VAL A 33 -1.36 13.33 -2.32
N GLY A 34 -0.43 14.15 -1.82
CA GLY A 34 0.94 14.25 -2.34
C GLY A 34 1.79 13.03 -1.97
N LEU A 35 1.63 12.52 -0.74
CA LEU A 35 2.27 11.29 -0.30
C LEU A 35 1.76 10.08 -1.08
N GLN A 36 0.45 9.94 -1.26
CA GLN A 36 -0.13 8.89 -2.08
C GLN A 36 0.43 8.90 -3.50
N PHE A 37 0.52 10.07 -4.13
CA PHE A 37 1.07 10.18 -5.49
C PHE A 37 2.54 9.76 -5.55
N SER A 38 3.36 10.22 -4.60
CA SER A 38 4.79 9.93 -4.56
C SER A 38 5.06 8.43 -4.32
N ILE A 39 4.30 7.81 -3.42
CA ILE A 39 4.38 6.39 -3.10
C ILE A 39 3.88 5.54 -4.27
N ALA A 40 2.75 5.90 -4.88
CA ALA A 40 2.22 5.22 -6.07
C ALA A 40 3.22 5.25 -7.23
N LYS A 41 3.86 6.41 -7.45
CA LYS A 41 4.91 6.57 -8.46
C LYS A 41 6.14 5.72 -8.16
N ALA A 42 6.56 5.61 -6.90
CA ALA A 42 7.66 4.75 -6.49
C ALA A 42 7.33 3.25 -6.66
N ALA A 43 6.11 2.85 -6.32
CA ALA A 43 5.60 1.49 -6.44
C ALA A 43 5.19 1.11 -7.88
N LYS A 44 5.11 2.07 -8.81
CA LYS A 44 4.57 1.91 -10.17
C LYS A 44 3.15 1.32 -10.18
N VAL A 45 2.30 1.81 -9.29
CA VAL A 45 0.89 1.45 -9.19
C VAL A 45 0.01 2.69 -9.30
N ASP A 46 -1.30 2.49 -9.44
CA ASP A 46 -2.27 3.57 -9.41
C ASP A 46 -2.41 4.18 -8.01
N LYS A 47 -2.59 5.51 -7.94
CA LYS A 47 -2.82 6.24 -6.69
C LYS A 47 -4.01 5.69 -5.90
N SER A 48 -5.05 5.22 -6.61
CA SER A 48 -6.26 4.65 -6.01
C SER A 48 -6.02 3.36 -5.22
N LEU A 49 -4.86 2.72 -5.41
CA LEU A 49 -4.46 1.51 -4.70
C LEU A 49 -3.62 1.81 -3.46
N VAL A 50 -3.29 3.08 -3.20
CA VAL A 50 -2.46 3.50 -2.06
C VAL A 50 -3.33 4.17 -1.00
N THR A 51 -3.27 3.66 0.21
CA THR A 51 -3.96 4.21 1.39
C THR A 51 -2.93 4.63 2.42
N ILE A 52 -3.03 5.85 2.97
CA ILE A 52 -2.12 6.36 4.01
C ILE A 52 -2.82 6.41 5.35
N ALA A 53 -2.13 5.95 6.39
CA ALA A 53 -2.54 6.06 7.78
C ALA A 53 -1.43 6.76 8.58
N PHE A 54 -1.83 7.61 9.53
CA PHE A 54 -0.93 8.34 10.42
C PHE A 54 -1.16 7.91 11.87
N ALA A 55 -0.08 7.64 12.62
CA ALA A 55 -0.14 7.37 14.05
C ALA A 55 0.49 8.50 14.89
N ALA A 56 -0.12 8.82 16.03
CA ALA A 56 0.14 10.07 16.77
C ALA A 56 1.28 10.04 17.83
N ALA A 57 1.96 8.91 18.05
CA ALA A 57 3.01 8.81 19.09
C ALA A 57 4.44 9.17 18.60
N SER A 58 4.60 9.25 17.29
CA SER A 58 5.75 9.63 16.48
C SER A 58 5.16 9.62 15.09
N VAL A 59 5.36 10.62 14.23
CA VAL A 59 4.67 10.68 12.93
C VAL A 59 5.06 9.47 12.08
N LYS A 60 4.32 8.38 12.29
CA LYS A 60 4.51 7.08 11.66
C LYS A 60 3.49 7.07 10.56
N ILE A 61 4.03 7.06 9.34
CA ILE A 61 3.29 7.05 8.11
C ILE A 61 3.28 5.60 7.66
N THR A 62 2.10 5.01 7.64
CA THR A 62 1.86 3.66 7.15
C THR A 62 1.12 3.78 5.83
N ALA A 63 1.78 3.40 4.74
CA ALA A 63 1.17 3.35 3.42
C ALA A 63 0.86 1.90 3.05
N THR A 64 -0.41 1.61 2.80
CA THR A 64 -0.86 0.30 2.33
C THR A 64 -1.10 0.39 0.82
N ILE A 65 -0.37 -0.42 0.07
CA ILE A 65 -0.42 -0.51 -1.38
C ILE A 65 -1.10 -1.82 -1.77
N ALA A 66 -2.25 -1.75 -2.42
CA ALA A 66 -2.87 -2.90 -3.05
C ALA A 66 -2.18 -3.21 -4.39
N VAL A 67 -1.72 -4.45 -4.56
CA VAL A 67 -0.97 -4.85 -5.74
C VAL A 67 -1.95 -5.28 -6.84
N PRO A 68 -1.97 -4.58 -8.00
CA PRO A 68 -2.87 -4.94 -9.09
C PRO A 68 -2.48 -6.29 -9.69
N PRO A 69 -3.43 -7.00 -10.34
CA PRO A 69 -3.18 -8.33 -10.90
C PRO A 69 -2.26 -8.28 -12.13
N SER A 70 -2.06 -7.09 -12.71
CA SER A 70 -1.12 -6.82 -13.79
C SER A 70 0.35 -6.81 -13.33
N THR A 71 0.63 -6.86 -12.03
CA THR A 71 1.99 -6.88 -11.48
C THR A 71 2.11 -7.90 -10.33
N THR A 72 3.32 -8.07 -9.81
CA THR A 72 3.59 -8.97 -8.68
C THR A 72 3.98 -8.19 -7.44
N VAL A 73 3.71 -8.76 -6.27
CA VAL A 73 4.07 -8.18 -4.98
C VAL A 73 5.57 -7.92 -4.89
N ALA A 74 6.39 -8.87 -5.35
CA ALA A 74 7.85 -8.76 -5.37
C ALA A 74 8.35 -7.61 -6.27
N ALA A 75 7.70 -7.37 -7.42
CA ALA A 75 8.07 -6.26 -8.29
C ALA A 75 7.76 -4.89 -7.65
N VAL A 76 6.63 -4.79 -6.95
CA VAL A 76 6.24 -3.58 -6.20
C VAL A 76 7.19 -3.36 -5.02
N GLU A 77 7.49 -4.40 -4.25
CA GLU A 77 8.44 -4.37 -3.14
C GLU A 77 9.82 -3.92 -3.61
N ALA A 78 10.37 -4.53 -4.67
CA ALA A 78 11.67 -4.15 -5.22
C ALA A 78 11.69 -2.69 -5.71
N SER A 79 10.60 -2.22 -6.32
CA SER A 79 10.47 -0.83 -6.78
C SER A 79 10.43 0.15 -5.61
N LEU A 80 9.66 -0.17 -4.56
CA LEU A 80 9.61 0.60 -3.32
C LEU A 80 10.96 0.63 -2.62
N ASN A 81 11.64 -0.52 -2.51
CA ASN A 81 12.94 -0.59 -1.86
C ASN A 81 14.03 0.15 -2.67
N ALA A 82 13.97 0.11 -4.01
CA ALA A 82 14.87 0.89 -4.85
C ALA A 82 14.63 2.40 -4.74
N ALA A 83 13.38 2.83 -4.57
CA ALA A 83 13.02 4.25 -4.51
C ALA A 83 13.06 4.84 -3.09
N LEU A 84 12.82 4.04 -2.05
CA LEU A 84 12.59 4.48 -0.67
C LEU A 84 13.39 3.67 0.36
N GLY A 85 14.20 2.69 -0.04
CA GLY A 85 14.91 1.80 0.88
C GLY A 85 16.00 2.45 1.75
N THR A 86 16.18 3.78 1.64
CA THR A 86 17.05 4.55 2.53
C THR A 86 16.35 5.84 2.95
N ILE A 87 16.77 6.39 4.09
CA ILE A 87 16.25 7.67 4.62
C ILE A 87 16.39 8.80 3.62
N ALA A 88 17.56 8.90 2.95
CA ALA A 88 17.85 9.95 1.99
C ALA A 88 16.94 9.85 0.75
N LEU A 89 16.84 8.65 0.18
CA LEU A 89 15.99 8.42 -0.99
C LEU A 89 14.51 8.68 -0.66
N ALA A 90 14.04 8.19 0.49
CA ALA A 90 12.68 8.43 0.94
C ALA A 90 12.40 9.91 1.19
N SER A 91 13.32 10.63 1.82
CA SER A 91 13.18 12.07 2.06
C SER A 91 13.11 12.85 0.74
N THR A 92 13.97 12.52 -0.22
CA THR A 92 13.96 13.14 -1.56
C THR A 92 12.70 12.78 -2.35
N ALA A 93 12.27 11.52 -2.33
CA ALA A 93 11.15 11.05 -3.12
C ALA A 93 9.80 11.53 -2.57
N LEU A 94 9.67 11.61 -1.25
CA LEU A 94 8.44 12.03 -0.57
C LEU A 94 8.40 13.54 -0.29
N GLY A 95 9.55 14.23 -0.34
CA GLY A 95 9.67 15.65 -0.04
C GLY A 95 9.50 15.97 1.45
N ILE A 96 9.77 15.00 2.33
CA ILE A 96 9.60 15.13 3.80
C ILE A 96 10.88 14.75 4.52
N THR A 97 11.04 15.17 5.78
CA THR A 97 12.18 14.72 6.60
C THR A 97 11.87 13.36 7.19
N VAL A 98 12.37 12.31 6.55
CA VAL A 98 12.31 10.95 7.10
C VAL A 98 13.39 10.79 8.16
N VAL A 99 13.05 10.21 9.32
CA VAL A 99 13.98 10.02 10.45
C VAL A 99 14.36 8.57 10.68
N THR A 100 13.62 7.61 10.09
CA THR A 100 13.94 6.17 10.16
C THR A 100 13.94 5.54 8.77
N VAL A 101 14.75 4.50 8.59
CA VAL A 101 14.74 3.73 7.33
C VAL A 101 13.33 3.17 7.10
N PRO A 102 12.72 3.39 5.93
CA PRO A 102 11.42 2.81 5.63
C PRO A 102 11.48 1.29 5.59
N ALA A 103 10.52 0.65 6.23
CA ALA A 103 10.36 -0.79 6.21
C ALA A 103 9.26 -1.16 5.22
N VAL A 104 9.57 -2.04 4.27
CA VAL A 104 8.61 -2.61 3.33
C VAL A 104 8.22 -4.00 3.82
N VAL A 105 6.94 -4.22 4.06
CA VAL A 105 6.38 -5.49 4.54
C VAL A 105 5.36 -5.99 3.53
N VAL A 106 5.63 -7.15 2.94
CA VAL A 106 4.69 -7.82 2.05
C VAL A 106 3.65 -8.60 2.85
N GLN A 107 2.38 -8.35 2.55
CA GLN A 107 1.24 -9.09 3.06
C GLN A 107 0.58 -9.80 1.88
N ALA A 108 0.57 -11.13 1.89
CA ALA A 108 -0.19 -11.87 0.89
C ALA A 108 -1.69 -11.62 1.12
N SER A 109 -2.46 -11.44 0.04
CA SER A 109 -3.92 -11.47 0.14
C SER A 109 -4.33 -12.81 0.77
N PRO A 110 -5.30 -12.85 1.70
CA PRO A 110 -5.89 -14.12 2.08
C PRO A 110 -6.45 -14.76 0.80
N SER A 111 -5.98 -15.96 0.47
CA SER A 111 -6.49 -16.73 -0.67
C SER A 111 -8.01 -16.77 -0.62
N PRO A 112 -8.73 -16.58 -1.74
CA PRO A 112 -10.18 -16.75 -1.75
C PRO A 112 -10.51 -18.16 -1.23
N PRO A 113 -11.56 -18.33 -0.42
CA PRO A 113 -11.98 -19.65 0.01
C PRO A 113 -12.22 -20.52 -1.23
N SER A 114 -11.63 -21.71 -1.26
CA SER A 114 -11.81 -22.67 -2.35
C SER A 114 -13.32 -22.90 -2.59
N PRO A 115 -13.79 -22.98 -3.84
CA PRO A 115 -15.17 -23.36 -4.11
C PRO A 115 -15.43 -24.75 -3.48
N PRO A 116 -16.61 -24.99 -2.90
CA PRO A 116 -16.95 -26.33 -2.42
C PRO A 116 -16.90 -27.33 -3.58
N PRO A 117 -16.51 -28.59 -3.33
CA PRO A 117 -16.58 -29.62 -4.36
C PRO A 117 -18.03 -29.74 -4.87
N ASP A 118 -18.19 -29.74 -6.20
CA ASP A 118 -19.46 -29.93 -6.87
C ASP A 118 -19.90 -31.40 -6.69
N ASP A 119 -20.73 -31.65 -5.69
CA ASP A 119 -21.32 -32.95 -5.42
C ASP A 119 -22.51 -33.15 -6.37
N THR A 120 -22.20 -33.49 -7.63
CA THR A 120 -23.22 -33.97 -8.57
C THR A 120 -23.25 -35.50 -8.53
N TYR A 121 -24.32 -36.05 -7.91
CA TYR A 121 -24.73 -37.46 -7.97
C TYR A 121 -26.03 -37.62 -8.77
#